data_AF-W1DFF1-F1
#
_entry.id   AF-W1DFF1-F1
#
_cell.length_a   1.000
_cell.length_b   1.000
_cell.length_c   1.000
_cell.angle_alpha   90.00
_cell.angle_beta   90.00
_cell.angle_gamma   90.00
#
_symmetry.space_group_name_H-M   'P 1'
#
loop_
_entity.id
_entity.type
_entity.pdbx_description
1 polymer ?
#
loop_
_entity_poly.entity_id
_entity_poly.type
_entity_poly.pdbx_seq_one_letter_code
_entity_poly.pdbx_strand_id
1 'polypeptide(L)'
;MNVLRRKWQGLPRGVVVCITALVIYVPLLFIVVQSFLSAPFFSRSKSWSLEAFAFIFTDPDFYLALRSGFILAFGLVIIAIPLGGILAFLMVRTDLPGRGSLSR
;
A
#
# COMPACT_ATOMS: atom_id res chain seq x y z
N MET A 1 29.38 -29.28 1.83
CA MET A 1 29.25 -28.41 3.04
C MET A 1 28.76 -26.98 2.75
N ASN A 2 28.89 -26.43 1.53
CA ASN A 2 28.49 -25.03 1.23
C ASN A 2 26.98 -24.80 0.98
N VAL A 3 26.21 -25.85 0.64
CA VAL A 3 24.78 -25.74 0.34
C VAL A 3 23.93 -25.55 1.60
N LEU A 4 24.31 -26.22 2.70
CA LEU A 4 23.64 -26.06 4.01
C LEU A 4 23.80 -24.62 4.52
N ARG A 5 25.01 -24.06 4.47
CA ARG A 5 25.30 -22.70 4.95
C ARG A 5 24.54 -21.62 4.18
N ARG A 6 24.31 -21.79 2.87
CA ARG A 6 23.47 -20.87 2.06
C ARG A 6 21.98 -20.96 2.40
N LYS A 7 21.43 -22.16 2.64
CA LYS A 7 20.03 -22.30 3.10
C LYS A 7 19.80 -21.64 4.45
N TRP A 8 20.74 -21.78 5.39
CA TRP A 8 20.69 -21.14 6.71
C TRP A 8 20.82 -19.61 6.66
N GLN A 9 21.43 -19.05 5.61
CA GLN A 9 21.46 -17.60 5.37
C GLN A 9 20.18 -17.06 4.71
N GLY A 10 19.46 -17.89 3.95
CA GLY A 10 18.16 -17.54 3.34
C GLY A 10 16.98 -17.72 4.29
N LEU A 11 17.08 -18.62 5.27
CA LEU A 11 16.05 -18.89 6.27
C LEU A 11 15.63 -17.64 7.07
N PRO A 12 16.54 -16.82 7.63
CA PRO A 12 16.13 -15.60 8.34
C PRO A 12 15.45 -14.59 7.41
N ARG A 13 15.86 -14.51 6.13
CA ARG A 13 15.19 -13.64 5.15
C ARG A 13 13.77 -14.12 4.85
N GLY A 14 13.58 -15.43 4.68
CA GLY A 14 12.26 -16.02 4.48
C GLY A 14 11.34 -15.75 5.66
N VAL A 15 11.83 -15.92 6.89
CA VAL A 15 11.06 -15.63 8.12
C VAL A 15 10.68 -14.16 8.20
N VAL A 16 11.60 -13.24 7.93
CA VAL A 16 11.31 -11.79 7.92
C VAL A 16 10.24 -11.46 6.87
N VAL A 17 10.35 -12.00 5.66
CA VAL A 17 9.34 -11.79 4.61
C VAL A 17 7.98 -12.35 5.03
N CYS A 18 7.94 -13.56 5.61
CA CYS A 18 6.70 -14.16 6.10
C CYS A 18 6.06 -13.34 7.22
N ILE A 19 6.83 -12.85 8.20
CA ILE A 19 6.32 -12.01 9.28
C ILE A 19 5.80 -10.69 8.71
N THR A 20 6.56 -10.02 7.84
CA THR A 20 6.12 -8.78 7.20
C THR A 20 4.83 -8.99 6.40
N ALA A 21 4.76 -10.09 5.64
CA ALA A 21 3.56 -10.46 4.90
C ALA A 21 2.38 -10.68 5.85
N LEU A 22 2.55 -11.42 6.95
CA LEU A 22 1.48 -11.63 7.93
C LEU A 22 1.03 -10.30 8.54
N VAL A 23 1.95 -9.43 8.94
CA VAL A 23 1.63 -8.12 9.53
C VAL A 23 0.83 -7.25 8.55
N ILE A 24 1.12 -7.31 7.26
CA ILE A 24 0.39 -6.55 6.23
C ILE A 24 -0.96 -7.22 5.90
N TYR A 25 -0.97 -8.53 5.66
CA TYR A 25 -2.14 -9.23 5.12
C TYR A 25 -3.17 -9.62 6.17
N VAL A 26 -2.78 -9.84 7.43
CA VAL A 26 -3.75 -10.14 8.50
C VAL A 26 -4.78 -9.02 8.66
N PRO A 27 -4.42 -7.73 8.86
CA PRO A 27 -5.42 -6.68 8.97
C PRO A 27 -6.25 -6.50 7.69
N LEU A 28 -5.65 -6.68 6.50
CA LEU A 28 -6.38 -6.66 5.23
C LEU A 28 -7.42 -7.78 5.15
N LEU A 29 -7.05 -9.00 5.58
CA LEU A 29 -7.98 -10.14 5.62
C LEU A 29 -9.12 -9.88 6.60
N PHE A 30 -8.84 -9.27 7.76
CA PHE A 30 -9.88 -8.84 8.69
C PHE A 30 -10.85 -7.85 8.04
N ILE A 31 -10.35 -6.87 7.27
CA ILE A 31 -11.19 -5.92 6.52
C ILE A 31 -12.08 -6.64 5.51
N VAL A 32 -11.51 -7.58 4.75
CA VAL A 32 -12.28 -8.34 3.76
C VAL A 32 -13.37 -9.16 4.44
N VAL A 33 -13.03 -9.93 5.49
CA VAL A 33 -14.02 -10.77 6.20
C VAL A 33 -15.14 -9.92 6.77
N GLN A 34 -14.83 -8.83 7.49
CA GLN A 34 -15.86 -7.99 8.10
C GLN A 34 -16.77 -7.30 7.08
N SER A 35 -16.30 -7.04 5.84
CA SER A 35 -17.16 -6.50 4.78
C SER A 35 -18.32 -7.43 4.40
N PHE A 36 -18.20 -8.73 4.68
CA PHE A 36 -19.28 -9.71 4.49
C PHE A 36 -20.10 -9.98 5.76
N LEU A 37 -19.88 -9.23 6.84
CA LEU A 37 -20.68 -9.34 8.07
C LEU A 37 -21.71 -8.21 8.13
N SER A 38 -22.90 -8.52 8.65
CA SER A 38 -23.96 -7.53 8.93
C SER A 38 -23.62 -6.56 10.06
N ALA A 39 -22.67 -6.92 10.92
CA ALA A 39 -22.27 -6.16 12.09
C ALA A 39 -20.76 -6.29 12.35
N PRO A 40 -20.15 -5.39 13.14
CA PRO A 40 -18.73 -5.49 13.48
C PRO A 40 -18.38 -6.87 14.06
N PHE A 41 -17.16 -7.35 13.81
CA PHE A 41 -16.74 -8.71 14.17
C PHE A 41 -16.84 -9.05 15.66
N PHE A 42 -16.88 -8.02 16.52
CA PHE A 42 -17.05 -8.09 17.98
C PHE A 42 -18.53 -8.08 18.44
N SER A 43 -19.49 -7.91 17.52
CA SER A 43 -20.92 -8.03 17.82
C SER A 43 -21.35 -9.48 18.01
N ARG A 44 -22.22 -9.73 19.00
CA ARG A 44 -22.81 -11.06 19.27
C ARG A 44 -23.83 -11.48 18.21
N SER A 45 -24.42 -10.53 17.48
CA SER A 45 -25.46 -10.79 16.46
C SER A 45 -24.92 -10.84 15.03
N LYS A 46 -23.61 -11.06 14.85
CA LYS A 46 -23.01 -11.10 13.50
C LYS A 46 -23.59 -12.24 12.67
N SER A 47 -24.06 -11.91 11.47
CA SER A 47 -24.44 -12.85 10.43
C SER A 47 -23.68 -12.53 9.15
N TRP A 48 -23.50 -13.52 8.29
CA TRP A 48 -23.01 -13.28 6.94
C TRP A 48 -24.08 -12.51 6.16
N SER A 49 -23.71 -11.36 5.58
CA SER A 49 -24.62 -10.46 4.87
C SER A 49 -23.89 -9.70 3.77
N LEU A 50 -24.65 -9.30 2.74
CA LEU A 50 -24.17 -8.42 1.67
C LEU A 50 -24.77 -7.02 1.76
N GLU A 51 -25.48 -6.71 2.86
CA GLU A 51 -26.12 -5.41 3.07
C GLU A 51 -25.12 -4.25 3.06
N ALA A 52 -23.90 -4.45 3.58
CA ALA A 52 -22.85 -3.44 3.53
C ALA A 52 -22.47 -3.05 2.09
N PHE A 53 -22.46 -4.03 1.17
CA PHE A 53 -22.21 -3.77 -0.25
C PHE A 53 -23.43 -3.10 -0.90
N ALA A 54 -24.65 -3.56 -0.62
CA ALA A 54 -25.84 -2.90 -1.13
C ALA A 54 -25.91 -1.43 -0.69
N PHE A 55 -25.64 -1.16 0.59
CA PHE A 55 -25.59 0.18 1.16
C PHE A 55 -24.61 1.08 0.41
N ILE A 56 -23.34 0.67 0.24
CA ILE A 56 -22.32 1.51 -0.38
C ILE A 56 -22.58 1.76 -1.87
N PHE A 57 -23.15 0.79 -2.59
CA PHE A 57 -23.47 0.97 -4.01
C PHE A 57 -24.70 1.84 -4.25
N THR A 58 -25.59 1.98 -3.27
CA THR A 58 -26.73 2.91 -3.32
C THR A 58 -26.39 4.31 -2.82
N ASP A 59 -25.24 4.48 -2.16
CA ASP A 59 -24.83 5.74 -1.56
C ASP A 59 -24.24 6.70 -2.62
N PRO A 60 -24.85 7.86 -2.90
CA PRO A 60 -24.31 8.85 -3.83
C PRO A 60 -22.96 9.43 -3.37
N ASP A 61 -22.74 9.55 -2.05
CA ASP A 61 -21.52 10.13 -1.50
C ASP A 61 -20.32 9.23 -1.76
N PHE A 62 -20.53 7.91 -1.84
CA PHE A 62 -19.49 6.97 -2.25
C PHE A 62 -18.94 7.29 -3.65
N TYR A 63 -19.81 7.55 -4.62
CA TYR A 63 -19.38 7.88 -5.99
C TYR A 63 -18.74 9.26 -6.09
N LEU A 64 -19.20 10.23 -5.29
CA LEU A 64 -18.57 11.54 -5.19
C LEU A 64 -17.15 11.42 -4.62
N ALA A 65 -16.98 10.67 -3.53
CA ALA A 65 -15.69 10.38 -2.93
C ALA A 65 -14.76 9.62 -3.89
N LEU A 66 -15.30 8.63 -4.62
CA LEU A 66 -14.55 7.87 -5.61
C LEU A 66 -14.05 8.79 -6.75
N ARG A 67 -14.94 9.59 -7.34
CA ARG A 67 -14.58 10.49 -8.45
C ARG A 67 -13.59 11.56 -8.01
N SER A 68 -13.82 12.19 -6.86
CA SER A 68 -12.92 13.21 -6.33
C SER A 68 -11.55 12.63 -6.00
N GLY A 69 -11.49 11.43 -5.40
CA GLY A 69 -10.25 10.69 -5.16
C GLY A 69 -9.48 10.39 -6.44
N PHE A 70 -10.16 9.95 -7.50
CA PHE A 70 -9.54 9.74 -8.81
C PHE A 70 -8.99 11.03 -9.40
N ILE A 71 -9.77 12.12 -9.39
CA ILE A 71 -9.32 13.42 -9.90
C ILE A 71 -8.08 13.90 -9.14
N LEU A 72 -8.08 13.77 -7.81
CA LEU A 72 -6.94 14.14 -6.96
C LEU A 72 -5.70 13.29 -7.27
N ALA A 73 -5.86 11.97 -7.38
CA ALA A 73 -4.76 11.07 -7.68
C ALA A 73 -4.13 11.37 -9.05
N PHE A 74 -4.95 11.55 -10.09
CA PHE A 74 -4.46 11.91 -11.43
C PHE A 74 -3.82 13.30 -11.45
N GLY A 75 -4.42 14.29 -10.79
CA GLY A 75 -3.85 15.62 -10.65
C GLY A 75 -2.47 15.58 -10.01
N LEU A 76 -2.31 14.80 -8.94
CA LEU A 76 -1.03 14.59 -8.28
C LEU A 76 0.00 13.94 -9.21
N VAL A 77 -0.39 12.89 -9.94
CA VAL A 77 0.50 12.18 -10.87
C VAL A 77 0.99 13.09 -12.00
N ILE A 78 0.10 13.88 -12.59
CA ILE A 78 0.42 14.83 -13.66
C ILE A 78 1.43 15.88 -13.21
N ILE A 79 1.41 16.27 -11.93
CA ILE A 79 2.36 17.26 -11.38
C ILE A 79 3.66 16.58 -10.93
N ALA A 80 3.55 15.46 -10.20
CA ALA A 80 4.68 14.77 -9.60
C ALA A 80 5.62 14.13 -10.63
N ILE A 81 5.09 13.57 -11.73
CA ILE A 81 5.91 12.92 -12.75
C ILE A 81 6.82 13.92 -13.47
N PRO A 82 6.34 15.04 -14.05
CA PRO A 82 7.21 16.01 -14.70
C PRO A 82 8.21 16.63 -13.74
N LEU A 83 7.78 17.00 -12.53
CA LEU A 83 8.69 17.57 -11.53
C LEU A 83 9.79 16.57 -11.14
N GLY A 84 9.40 15.34 -10.81
CA GLY A 84 10.35 14.26 -10.50
C GLY A 84 11.28 13.96 -11.67
N GLY A 85 10.76 13.96 -12.90
CA GLY A 85 11.52 13.73 -14.12
C GLY A 85 12.54 14.84 -14.40
N ILE A 86 12.15 16.11 -14.28
CA ILE A 86 13.05 17.26 -14.45
C ILE A 86 14.14 17.23 -13.37
N LEU A 87 13.78 17.00 -12.11
CA LEU A 87 14.75 16.89 -11.01
C LEU A 87 15.73 15.74 -11.23
N ALA A 88 15.24 14.57 -11.66
CA ALA A 88 16.09 13.43 -11.99
C ALA A 88 17.02 13.73 -13.16
N PHE A 89 16.52 14.40 -14.21
CA PHE A 89 17.33 14.80 -15.36
C PHE A 89 18.45 15.77 -14.96
N LEU A 90 18.14 16.82 -14.18
CA LEU A 90 19.12 17.77 -13.68
C LEU A 90 20.16 17.08 -12.79
N MET A 91 19.76 16.16 -11.92
CA MET A 91 20.69 15.41 -11.06
C MET A 91 21.68 14.55 -11.86
N VAL A 92 21.24 13.98 -12.98
CA VAL A 92 22.06 13.11 -13.84
C VAL A 92 22.94 13.92 -14.79
N ARG A 93 22.42 15.01 -15.35
CA ARG A 93 23.08 15.76 -16.43
C ARG A 93 23.72 17.07 -15.99
N THR A 94 23.50 17.52 -14.76
CA THR A 94 24.12 18.73 -14.20
C THR A 94 24.96 18.35 -12.97
N ASP A 95 26.20 18.85 -12.90
CA ASP A 95 26.99 18.82 -11.66
C ASP A 95 26.40 19.83 -10.67
N LEU A 96 25.35 19.39 -9.96
CA LEU A 96 24.69 20.20 -8.94
C LEU A 96 25.71 20.54 -7.83
N PRO A 97 25.90 21.84 -7.48
CA PRO A 97 26.78 22.25 -6.40
C PRO A 97 26.22 21.69 -5.07
N GLY A 98 26.92 20.69 -4.52
CA GLY A 98 26.46 19.91 -3.36
C GLY A 98 26.96 18.45 -3.33
N ARG A 99 27.47 17.93 -4.46
CA ARG A 99 28.03 16.56 -4.58
C ARG A 99 29.21 16.27 -3.64
N GLY A 100 29.88 17.28 -3.09
CA GLY A 100 31.09 17.13 -2.25
C GLY A 100 30.91 17.24 -0.74
N SER A 101 29.72 17.55 -0.22
CA SER A 101 29.56 17.78 1.24
C SER A 101 29.37 16.49 2.06
N LEU A 102 29.32 15.32 1.41
CA LEU A 102 29.09 14.02 2.05
C LEU A 102 30.32 13.10 2.04
N SER A 103 31.52 13.63 1.79
CA SER A 103 32.78 12.87 1.84
C SER A 103 33.77 13.42 2.86
N ARG A 104 33.29 13.94 3.99
CA ARG A 104 34.10 14.16 5.20
C ARG A 104 33.46 13.45 6.37
#